data_AF-A0A9D8JU75-F1
#
_entry.id   AF-A0A9D8JU75-F1
#
_cell.length_a   1.000
_cell.length_b   1.000
_cell.length_c   1.000
_cell.angle_alpha   90.00
_cell.angle_beta   90.00
_cell.angle_gamma   90.00
#
_symmetry.space_group_name_H-M   'P 1'
#
loop_
_entity.id
_entity.type
_entity.pdbx_description
1 polymer ?
#
loop_
_entity_poly.entity_id
_entity_poly.type
_entity_poly.pdbx_seq_one_letter_code
_entity_poly.pdbx_strand_id
1 'polypeptide(L)'
;MIEMLEAGANTLLYVDGPGLCRNSAYTQLLGDVLRDLGYKFKFLSTEILTDKILGLAAFLRQFAPDLSWGEIVRQIRLGLAKMFALDDLERRVQFFRPREIASGFVDKLWSEANLRIDGAGNIDALKRVKADVLRKIERTPIDPTLRPVRIATTGEYYAVLDPFFNLDLERELGRLGAEVHRTLMMGQ
;
A
#
# COMPACT_ATOMS: atom_id res chain seq x y z
N MET A 1 -10.06 12.70 -8.65
CA MET A 1 -10.45 11.96 -9.89
C MET A 1 -10.52 12.91 -11.07
N ILE A 2 -11.16 14.08 -10.89
CA ILE A 2 -11.13 15.16 -11.86
C ILE A 2 -9.68 15.51 -12.26
N GLU A 3 -8.78 15.69 -11.29
CA GLU A 3 -7.38 16.03 -11.54
C GLU A 3 -6.66 14.97 -12.38
N MET A 4 -7.03 13.69 -12.22
CA MET A 4 -6.47 12.59 -13.01
C MET A 4 -6.94 12.68 -14.47
N LEU A 5 -8.22 12.97 -14.69
CA LEU A 5 -8.80 13.16 -16.02
C LEU A 5 -8.24 14.41 -16.71
N GLU A 6 -8.07 15.50 -15.98
CA GLU A 6 -7.42 16.73 -16.46
C GLU A 6 -5.95 16.52 -16.78
N ALA A 7 -5.26 15.65 -16.03
CA ALA A 7 -3.90 15.20 -16.34
C ALA A 7 -3.82 14.26 -17.56
N GLY A 8 -4.96 13.95 -18.21
CA GLY A 8 -5.02 13.16 -19.43
C GLY A 8 -5.32 11.67 -19.23
N ALA A 9 -5.69 11.25 -18.02
CA ALA A 9 -6.18 9.89 -17.82
C ALA A 9 -7.47 9.68 -18.62
N ASN A 10 -7.52 8.60 -19.41
CA ASN A 10 -8.69 8.22 -20.19
C ASN A 10 -9.45 7.03 -19.57
N THR A 11 -8.90 6.43 -18.52
CA THR A 11 -9.42 5.24 -17.86
C THR A 11 -9.29 5.42 -16.35
N LEU A 12 -10.39 5.22 -15.62
CA LEU A 12 -10.44 5.23 -14.17
C LEU A 12 -10.66 3.81 -13.69
N LEU A 13 -9.81 3.34 -12.77
CA LEU A 13 -9.98 2.07 -12.07
C LEU A 13 -10.51 2.36 -10.67
N TYR A 14 -11.61 1.71 -10.31
CA TYR A 14 -12.18 1.82 -8.97
C TYR A 14 -12.52 0.43 -8.43
N VAL A 15 -12.14 0.20 -7.18
CA VAL A 15 -12.36 -1.08 -6.52
C VAL A 15 -13.77 -1.10 -5.93
N ASP A 16 -14.63 -1.94 -6.49
CA ASP A 16 -15.99 -2.22 -6.06
C ASP A 16 -16.35 -3.71 -6.16
N GLY A 17 -17.54 -4.08 -5.69
CA GLY A 17 -17.98 -5.46 -5.81
C GLY A 17 -19.03 -5.86 -4.77
N PRO A 18 -19.63 -7.05 -4.97
CA PRO A 18 -20.63 -7.57 -4.05
C PRO A 18 -20.02 -7.74 -2.65
N GLY A 19 -20.61 -7.09 -1.65
CA GLY A 19 -20.16 -7.16 -0.26
C GLY A 19 -19.20 -6.06 0.19
N LEU A 20 -18.71 -5.19 -0.71
CA LEU A 20 -17.93 -4.01 -0.34
C LEU A 20 -18.86 -2.86 0.07
N CYS A 21 -19.42 -2.96 1.28
CA CYS A 21 -20.05 -1.92 2.10
C CYS A 21 -20.49 -0.60 1.41
N ARG A 22 -21.41 -0.67 0.43
CA ARG A 22 -21.97 0.45 -0.38
C ARG A 22 -21.04 1.05 -1.45
N ASN A 23 -19.81 0.58 -1.58
CA ASN A 23 -18.83 1.09 -2.54
C ASN A 23 -19.27 0.95 -4.00
N SER A 24 -20.05 -0.09 -4.33
CA SER A 24 -20.65 -0.26 -5.66
C SER A 24 -21.61 0.88 -6.06
N ALA A 25 -22.31 1.48 -5.09
CA ALA A 25 -23.15 2.65 -5.36
C ALA A 25 -22.30 3.91 -5.64
N TYR A 26 -21.11 4.01 -5.04
CA TYR A 26 -20.19 5.12 -5.31
C TYR A 26 -19.60 5.06 -6.71
N THR A 27 -19.30 3.87 -7.23
CA THR A 27 -18.88 3.69 -8.64
C THR A 27 -19.86 4.37 -9.60
N GLN A 28 -21.15 4.06 -9.48
CA GLN A 28 -22.18 4.60 -10.36
C GLN A 28 -22.30 6.12 -10.20
N LEU A 29 -22.43 6.59 -8.95
CA LEU A 29 -22.54 8.01 -8.63
C LEU A 29 -21.36 8.82 -9.16
N LEU A 30 -20.12 8.36 -8.93
CA LEU A 30 -18.91 9.03 -9.42
C LEU A 30 -18.88 9.04 -10.95
N GLY A 31 -19.25 7.93 -11.58
CA GLY A 31 -19.32 7.84 -13.04
C GLY A 31 -20.33 8.81 -13.65
N ASP A 32 -21.50 8.95 -13.05
CA ASP A 32 -22.57 9.84 -13.53
C ASP A 32 -22.18 11.30 -13.36
N VAL A 33 -21.71 11.70 -12.17
CA VAL A 33 -21.27 13.08 -11.91
C VAL A 33 -20.14 13.50 -12.85
N LEU A 34 -19.14 12.65 -13.08
CA LEU A 34 -18.04 12.98 -13.99
C LEU A 34 -18.49 13.09 -15.46
N ARG A 35 -19.47 12.30 -15.88
CA ARG A 35 -20.06 12.40 -17.23
C ARG A 35 -20.89 13.67 -17.37
N ASP A 36 -21.65 14.05 -16.35
CA ASP A 36 -22.44 15.29 -16.31
C ASP A 36 -21.54 16.54 -16.37
N LEU A 37 -20.34 16.46 -15.78
CA LEU A 37 -19.30 17.49 -15.89
C LEU A 37 -18.61 17.52 -17.28
N GLY A 38 -18.97 16.63 -18.20
CA GLY A 38 -18.48 16.61 -19.58
C GLY A 38 -17.21 15.79 -19.79
N TYR A 39 -16.72 15.06 -18.79
CA TYR A 39 -15.52 14.24 -18.96
C TYR A 39 -15.82 12.96 -19.75
N LYS A 40 -14.85 12.54 -20.57
CA LYS A 40 -14.88 11.29 -21.33
C LYS A 40 -13.83 10.35 -20.79
N PHE A 41 -14.27 9.23 -20.25
CA PHE A 41 -13.38 8.22 -19.67
C PHE A 41 -14.01 6.83 -19.76
N LYS A 42 -13.17 5.81 -19.66
CA LYS A 42 -13.58 4.44 -19.41
C LYS A 42 -13.54 4.18 -17.91
N PHE A 43 -14.66 3.77 -17.32
CA PHE A 43 -14.66 3.34 -15.93
C PHE A 43 -14.48 1.82 -15.88
N LEU A 44 -13.44 1.36 -15.19
CA LEU A 44 -13.18 -0.04 -14.92
C LEU A 44 -13.50 -0.31 -13.47
N SER A 45 -14.45 -1.21 -13.25
CA SER A 45 -14.87 -1.67 -11.94
C SER A 45 -14.36 -3.10 -11.71
N THR A 46 -14.18 -3.48 -10.45
CA THR A 46 -13.77 -4.86 -10.11
C THR A 46 -14.93 -5.85 -10.18
N GLU A 47 -16.14 -5.42 -10.56
CA GLU A 47 -17.18 -6.33 -11.07
C GLU A 47 -16.68 -7.20 -12.22
N ILE A 48 -15.69 -6.77 -13.01
CA ILE A 48 -15.05 -7.57 -14.07
C ILE A 48 -14.42 -8.87 -13.51
N LEU A 49 -14.16 -8.95 -12.21
CA LEU A 49 -13.63 -10.14 -11.53
C LEU A 49 -14.73 -11.17 -11.15
N THR A 50 -16.01 -10.86 -11.37
CA THR A 50 -17.12 -11.77 -11.05
C THR A 50 -17.13 -13.04 -11.92
N ASP A 51 -16.64 -12.96 -13.16
CA ASP A 51 -16.44 -14.10 -14.07
C ASP A 51 -15.13 -14.90 -13.81
N LYS A 52 -14.64 -14.88 -12.56
CA LYS A 52 -13.46 -15.63 -12.10
C LYS A 52 -12.24 -15.38 -13.01
N ILE A 53 -11.57 -16.43 -13.45
CA ILE A 53 -10.23 -16.40 -14.08
C ILE A 53 -10.26 -15.72 -15.46
N LEU A 54 -11.33 -15.90 -16.25
CA LEU A 54 -11.47 -15.29 -17.58
C LEU A 54 -11.62 -13.77 -17.51
N GLY A 55 -12.43 -13.29 -16.55
CA GLY A 55 -12.59 -11.86 -16.28
C GLY A 55 -11.28 -11.20 -15.83
N LEU A 56 -10.55 -11.84 -14.92
CA LEU A 56 -9.23 -11.38 -14.48
C LEU A 56 -8.21 -11.35 -15.63
N ALA A 57 -8.19 -12.38 -16.50
CA ALA A 57 -7.31 -12.40 -17.65
C ALA A 57 -7.63 -11.26 -18.63
N ALA A 58 -8.90 -11.07 -18.98
CA ALA A 58 -9.35 -9.98 -19.84
C ALA A 58 -9.04 -8.60 -19.22
N PHE A 59 -9.15 -8.46 -17.89
CA PHE A 59 -8.77 -7.26 -17.15
C PHE A 59 -7.27 -6.99 -17.25
N LEU A 60 -6.42 -7.96 -16.89
CA LEU A 60 -4.96 -7.80 -16.94
C LEU A 60 -4.47 -7.49 -18.36
N ARG A 61 -5.10 -8.09 -19.38
CA ARG A 61 -4.73 -7.89 -20.78
C ARG A 61 -5.03 -6.48 -21.30
N GLN A 62 -5.93 -5.73 -20.65
CA GLN A 62 -6.17 -4.32 -20.96
C GLN A 62 -5.01 -3.42 -20.53
N PHE A 63 -4.31 -3.77 -19.44
CA PHE A 63 -3.20 -2.97 -18.91
C PHE A 63 -1.84 -3.41 -19.44
N ALA A 64 -1.71 -4.70 -19.80
CA ALA A 64 -0.46 -5.28 -20.28
C ALA A 64 -0.65 -5.92 -21.66
N PRO A 65 -1.01 -5.15 -22.71
CA PRO A 65 -1.35 -5.73 -24.00
C PRO A 65 -0.13 -6.30 -24.76
N ASP A 66 1.08 -5.89 -24.40
CA ASP A 66 2.29 -6.30 -25.11
C ASP A 66 3.13 -7.32 -24.33
N LEU A 67 2.71 -7.65 -23.10
CA LEU A 67 3.42 -8.61 -22.26
C LEU A 67 2.90 -10.04 -22.46
N SER A 68 3.81 -11.00 -22.40
CA SER A 68 3.46 -12.41 -22.31
C SER A 68 2.81 -12.74 -20.95
N TRP A 69 1.98 -13.78 -20.90
CA TRP A 69 1.39 -14.26 -19.65
C TRP A 69 2.43 -14.62 -18.59
N GLY A 70 3.58 -15.17 -19.00
CA GLY A 70 4.68 -15.45 -18.09
C GLY A 70 5.26 -14.19 -17.46
N GLU A 71 5.38 -13.11 -18.23
CA GLU A 71 5.83 -11.80 -17.71
C GLU A 71 4.80 -11.17 -16.79
N ILE A 72 3.50 -11.21 -17.14
CA ILE A 72 2.42 -10.71 -16.28
C ILE A 72 2.46 -11.41 -14.92
N VAL A 73 2.52 -12.74 -14.90
CA VAL A 73 2.60 -13.52 -13.65
C VAL A 73 3.88 -13.20 -12.88
N ARG A 74 5.03 -13.05 -13.57
CA ARG A 74 6.30 -12.67 -12.95
C ARG A 74 6.21 -11.30 -12.27
N GLN A 75 5.58 -10.32 -12.91
CA GLN A 75 5.43 -8.98 -12.37
C GLN A 75 4.44 -8.92 -11.20
N ILE A 76 3.32 -9.64 -11.29
CA ILE A 76 2.37 -9.78 -10.17
C ILE A 76 3.07 -10.40 -8.95
N ARG A 77 3.83 -11.49 -9.16
CA ARG A 77 4.60 -12.13 -8.07
C ARG A 77 5.61 -11.17 -7.45
N LEU A 78 6.28 -10.34 -8.25
CA LEU A 78 7.19 -9.32 -7.74
C LEU A 78 6.44 -8.26 -6.93
N GLY A 79 5.31 -7.75 -7.42
CA GLY A 79 4.47 -6.78 -6.71
C GLY A 79 4.01 -7.29 -5.35
N LEU A 80 3.45 -8.51 -5.31
CA LEU A 80 3.05 -9.16 -4.05
C LEU A 80 4.25 -9.33 -3.11
N ALA A 81 5.40 -9.78 -3.61
CA ALA A 81 6.60 -9.92 -2.80
C ALA A 81 7.07 -8.57 -2.21
N LYS A 82 6.94 -7.46 -2.96
CA LYS A 82 7.24 -6.10 -2.46
C LYS A 82 6.27 -5.71 -1.34
N MET A 83 4.97 -5.95 -1.50
CA MET A 83 3.97 -5.68 -0.46
C MET A 83 4.30 -6.41 0.85
N PHE A 84 4.56 -7.73 0.79
CA PHE A 84 4.97 -8.50 1.97
C PHE A 84 6.31 -8.01 2.57
N ALA A 85 7.25 -7.57 1.73
CA ALA A 85 8.51 -7.02 2.22
C ALA A 85 8.32 -5.70 2.98
N LEU A 86 7.42 -4.84 2.50
CA LEU A 86 7.07 -3.59 3.16
C LEU A 86 6.36 -3.87 4.50
N ASP A 87 5.34 -4.71 4.51
CA ASP A 87 4.62 -5.08 5.74
C ASP A 87 5.57 -5.62 6.83
N ASP A 88 6.50 -6.50 6.45
CA ASP A 88 7.47 -7.06 7.39
C ASP A 88 8.42 -5.99 7.95
N LEU A 89 8.91 -5.10 7.11
CA LEU A 89 9.80 -4.01 7.54
C LEU A 89 9.04 -3.00 8.39
N GLU A 90 7.80 -2.68 8.05
CA GLU A 90 6.97 -1.74 8.78
C GLU A 90 6.67 -2.22 10.20
N ARG A 91 6.40 -3.52 10.38
CA ARG A 91 6.28 -4.12 11.73
C ARG A 91 7.54 -3.94 12.56
N ARG A 92 8.72 -4.01 11.94
CA ARG A 92 9.99 -3.73 12.62
C ARG A 92 10.10 -2.24 12.95
N VAL A 93 9.75 -1.36 12.03
CA VAL A 93 9.72 0.09 12.25
C VAL A 93 8.82 0.43 13.44
N GLN A 94 7.60 -0.11 13.49
CA GLN A 94 6.64 0.06 14.59
C GLN A 94 7.24 -0.34 15.95
N PHE A 95 8.00 -1.44 15.99
CA PHE A 95 8.65 -1.90 17.22
C PHE A 95 9.82 -1.00 17.63
N PHE A 96 10.70 -0.63 16.69
CA PHE A 96 11.92 0.11 17.02
C PHE A 96 11.68 1.61 17.24
N ARG A 97 10.72 2.23 16.54
CA ARG A 97 10.42 3.67 16.59
C ARG A 97 10.26 4.22 18.03
N PRO A 98 9.40 3.67 18.90
CA PRO A 98 9.26 4.21 20.25
C PRO A 98 10.48 3.93 21.13
N ARG A 99 11.34 3.00 20.74
CA ARG A 99 12.48 2.52 21.54
C ARG A 99 13.81 3.14 21.13
N GLU A 100 13.89 3.84 20.01
CA GLU A 100 15.14 4.39 19.50
C GLU A 100 15.68 5.47 20.44
N ILE A 101 16.99 5.42 20.76
CA ILE A 101 17.63 6.44 21.61
C ILE A 101 17.69 7.79 20.90
N ALA A 102 17.94 7.78 19.59
CA ALA A 102 17.98 8.96 18.74
C ALA A 102 16.76 8.99 17.82
N SER A 103 15.77 9.82 18.15
CA SER A 103 14.50 9.89 17.44
C SER A 103 14.65 10.23 15.95
N GLY A 104 13.86 9.56 15.11
CA GLY A 104 13.76 9.75 13.67
C GLY A 104 14.78 8.96 12.85
N PHE A 105 15.63 8.13 13.45
CA PHE A 105 16.58 7.31 12.69
C PHE A 105 15.85 6.18 11.96
N VAL A 106 14.95 5.48 12.64
CA VAL A 106 14.19 4.37 12.04
C VAL A 106 13.22 4.89 10.98
N ASP A 107 12.63 6.08 11.16
CA ASP A 107 11.78 6.71 10.14
C ASP A 107 12.57 7.01 8.85
N LYS A 108 13.83 7.46 8.96
CA LYS A 108 14.70 7.67 7.78
C LYS A 108 14.96 6.35 7.05
N LEU A 109 15.23 5.28 7.79
CA LEU A 109 15.41 3.95 7.22
C LEU A 109 14.12 3.46 6.54
N TRP A 110 12.95 3.76 7.10
CA TRP A 110 11.66 3.44 6.49
C TRP A 110 11.46 4.16 5.15
N SER A 111 11.73 5.47 5.10
CA SER A 111 11.67 6.23 3.84
C SER A 111 12.65 5.71 2.80
N GLU A 112 13.88 5.35 3.20
CA GLU A 112 14.87 4.71 2.33
C GLU A 112 14.38 3.35 1.81
N ALA A 113 13.76 2.55 2.69
CA ALA A 113 13.24 1.24 2.35
C ALA A 113 12.15 1.30 1.28
N ASN A 114 11.20 2.24 1.41
CA ASN A 114 10.14 2.45 0.44
C ASN A 114 10.69 2.69 -0.97
N LEU A 115 11.65 3.61 -1.11
CA LEU A 115 12.29 3.92 -2.40
C LEU A 115 13.07 2.73 -2.96
N ARG A 116 13.83 2.02 -2.12
CA ARG A 116 14.66 0.89 -2.55
C ARG A 116 13.85 -0.35 -2.92
N ILE A 117 12.75 -0.61 -2.21
CA ILE A 117 11.83 -1.70 -2.52
C ILE A 117 11.10 -1.39 -3.83
N ASP A 118 10.65 -0.15 -4.02
CA ASP A 118 10.05 0.29 -5.27
C ASP A 118 11.03 0.10 -6.45
N GLY A 119 12.29 0.51 -6.29
CA GLY A 119 13.34 0.31 -7.29
C GLY A 119 13.79 -1.15 -7.53
N ALA A 120 13.36 -2.13 -6.72
CA ALA A 120 13.78 -3.52 -6.88
C ALA A 120 13.10 -4.18 -8.09
N GLY A 121 13.86 -4.40 -9.17
CA GLY A 121 13.34 -4.96 -10.43
C GLY A 121 13.14 -6.48 -10.48
N ASN A 122 13.57 -7.22 -9.45
CA ASN A 122 13.39 -8.67 -9.34
C ASN A 122 13.45 -9.16 -7.88
N ILE A 123 13.07 -10.43 -7.67
CA ILE A 123 12.95 -11.05 -6.34
C ILE A 123 14.30 -11.07 -5.59
N ASP A 124 15.42 -11.31 -6.28
CA ASP A 124 16.72 -11.38 -5.62
C ASP A 124 17.22 -10.01 -5.18
N ALA A 125 17.01 -8.98 -6.02
CA ALA A 125 17.26 -7.59 -5.66
C ALA A 125 16.39 -7.19 -4.45
N LEU A 126 15.11 -7.54 -4.47
CA LEU A 126 14.19 -7.27 -3.37
C LEU A 126 14.66 -7.95 -2.06
N LYS A 127 15.05 -9.22 -2.10
CA LYS A 127 15.59 -9.94 -0.94
C LYS A 127 16.84 -9.25 -0.38
N ARG A 128 17.77 -8.82 -1.24
CA ARG A 128 18.97 -8.08 -0.82
C ARG A 128 18.63 -6.76 -0.15
N VAL A 129 17.72 -5.98 -0.73
CA VAL A 129 17.24 -4.71 -0.16
C VAL A 129 16.60 -4.95 1.21
N LYS A 130 15.64 -5.87 1.29
CA LYS A 130 14.95 -6.21 2.54
C LYS A 130 15.92 -6.62 3.64
N ALA A 131 16.85 -7.53 3.33
CA ALA A 131 17.84 -8.00 4.30
C ALA A 131 18.77 -6.88 4.76
N ASP A 132 19.15 -5.96 3.86
CA ASP A 132 19.99 -4.83 4.19
C ASP A 132 19.30 -3.82 5.10
N VAL A 133 18.09 -3.40 4.74
CA VAL A 133 17.28 -2.48 5.57
C VAL A 133 17.00 -3.10 6.94
N LEU A 134 16.60 -4.38 6.98
CA LEU A 134 16.31 -5.07 8.23
C LEU A 134 17.53 -5.06 9.17
N ARG A 135 18.73 -5.37 8.65
CA ARG A 135 19.98 -5.29 9.42
C ARG A 135 20.25 -3.89 9.96
N LYS A 136 19.97 -2.84 9.17
CA LYS A 136 20.14 -1.45 9.63
C LYS A 136 19.17 -1.11 10.76
N ILE A 137 17.89 -1.50 10.63
CA ILE A 137 16.87 -1.30 11.66
C ILE A 137 17.28 -2.02 12.95
N GLU A 138 17.66 -3.31 12.86
CA GLU A 138 18.03 -4.14 14.01
C GLU A 138 19.32 -3.68 14.73
N ARG A 139 20.15 -2.87 14.07
CA ARG A 139 21.34 -2.23 14.66
C ARG A 139 21.06 -0.89 15.32
N THR A 140 19.82 -0.37 15.21
CA THR A 140 19.46 0.90 15.83
C THR A 140 19.62 0.80 17.35
N PRO A 141 20.37 1.72 17.99
CA PRO A 141 20.43 1.76 19.45
C PRO A 141 19.05 2.01 20.05
N ILE A 142 18.63 1.13 20.95
CA ILE A 142 17.34 1.22 21.64
C ILE A 142 17.51 1.29 23.15
N ASP A 143 16.53 1.88 23.84
CA ASP A 143 16.36 1.72 25.29
C ASP A 143 15.65 0.38 25.60
N PRO A 144 16.37 -0.62 26.16
CA PRO A 144 15.78 -1.93 26.46
C PRO A 144 14.88 -1.90 27.71
N THR A 145 14.95 -0.84 28.53
CA THR A 145 14.16 -0.68 29.75
C THR A 145 12.79 -0.10 29.46
N LEU A 146 12.65 0.63 28.35
CA LEU A 146 11.39 1.21 27.92
C LEU A 146 10.33 0.11 27.72
N ARG A 147 9.13 0.38 28.24
CA ARG A 147 7.93 -0.45 28.05
C ARG A 147 6.86 0.44 27.41
N PRO A 148 6.85 0.57 26.08
CA PRO A 148 5.87 1.39 25.36
C PRO A 148 4.44 0.97 25.68
N VAL A 149 3.54 1.95 25.77
CA VAL A 149 2.10 1.68 25.66
C VAL A 149 1.83 1.12 24.27
N ARG A 150 1.07 0.03 24.19
CA ARG A 150 0.73 -0.62 22.93
C ARG A 150 -0.65 -0.16 22.48
N ILE A 151 -0.72 0.39 21.28
CA ILE A 151 -1.95 0.94 20.69
C ILE A 151 -2.24 0.17 19.41
N ALA A 152 -3.50 -0.26 19.25
CA ALA A 152 -3.97 -0.85 18.01
C ALA A 152 -4.83 0.17 17.26
N THR A 153 -4.52 0.46 16.00
CA THR A 153 -5.37 1.26 15.12
C THR A 153 -6.29 0.33 14.34
N THR A 154 -7.58 0.63 14.39
CA THR A 154 -8.65 -0.15 13.76
C THR A 154 -9.69 0.80 13.19
N GLY A 155 -10.42 0.36 12.17
CA GLY A 155 -11.42 1.16 11.49
C GLY A 155 -11.49 0.87 10.00
N GLU A 156 -11.89 1.88 9.25
CA GLU A 156 -11.97 1.86 7.79
C GLU A 156 -10.56 1.71 7.17
N TYR A 157 -10.41 0.94 6.09
CA TYR A 157 -9.11 0.59 5.51
C TYR A 157 -8.29 1.84 5.14
N TYR A 158 -8.92 2.84 4.54
CA TYR A 158 -8.28 4.07 4.10
C TYR A 158 -7.84 4.90 5.31
N ALA A 159 -8.70 4.99 6.34
CA ALA A 159 -8.37 5.73 7.56
C ALA A 159 -7.21 5.10 8.35
N VAL A 160 -7.07 3.77 8.28
CA VAL A 160 -6.02 3.04 8.98
C VAL A 160 -4.71 3.02 8.19
N LEU A 161 -4.76 2.89 6.86
CA LEU A 161 -3.56 2.67 6.03
C LEU A 161 -2.97 3.95 5.44
N ASP A 162 -3.76 5.00 5.21
CA ASP A 162 -3.28 6.23 4.57
C ASP A 162 -2.70 7.21 5.61
N PRO A 163 -1.37 7.45 5.61
CA PRO A 163 -0.75 8.32 6.61
C PRO A 163 -1.18 9.78 6.46
N PHE A 164 -1.51 10.22 5.24
CA PHE A 164 -1.98 11.58 5.02
C PHE A 164 -3.34 11.81 5.68
N PHE A 165 -4.28 10.89 5.49
CA PHE A 165 -5.61 10.98 6.08
C PHE A 165 -5.58 10.97 7.62
N ASN A 166 -4.76 10.11 8.21
CA ASN A 166 -4.69 9.98 9.67
C ASN A 166 -3.62 10.86 10.34
N LEU A 167 -3.03 11.80 9.60
CA LEU A 167 -2.02 12.75 10.09
C LEU A 167 -0.77 12.06 10.67
N ASP A 168 -0.26 11.05 9.97
CA ASP A 168 0.93 10.27 10.34
C ASP A 168 0.81 9.64 11.74
N LEU A 169 -0.41 9.20 12.12
CA LEU A 169 -0.74 8.78 13.50
C LEU A 169 0.28 7.81 14.11
N GLU A 170 0.68 6.77 13.36
CA GLU A 170 1.63 5.76 13.82
C GLU A 170 3.02 6.33 14.10
N ARG A 171 3.42 7.33 13.32
CA ARG A 171 4.72 7.98 13.43
C ARG A 171 4.72 8.97 14.58
N GLU A 172 3.69 9.80 14.69
CA GLU A 172 3.59 10.81 15.76
C GLU A 172 3.43 10.18 17.13
N LEU A 173 2.54 9.19 17.29
CA LEU A 173 2.44 8.44 18.56
C LEU A 173 3.70 7.63 18.85
N GLY A 174 4.35 7.10 17.82
CA GLY A 174 5.63 6.41 17.94
C GLY A 174 6.73 7.30 18.51
N ARG A 175 6.81 8.54 18.05
CA ARG A 175 7.76 9.55 18.58
C ARG A 175 7.48 9.93 20.03
N LEU A 176 6.21 9.83 20.45
CA LEU A 176 5.80 10.01 21.85
C LEU A 176 6.03 8.76 22.72
N GLY A 177 6.62 7.69 22.17
CA GLY A 177 6.99 6.49 22.91
C GLY A 177 5.92 5.39 22.94
N ALA A 178 4.90 5.46 22.09
CA ALA A 178 3.90 4.40 21.94
C ALA A 178 4.28 3.40 20.83
N GLU A 179 4.02 2.12 21.04
CA GLU A 179 4.12 1.11 19.99
C GLU A 179 2.75 0.96 19.33
N VAL A 180 2.61 1.53 18.14
CA VAL A 180 1.37 1.50 17.37
C VAL A 180 1.40 0.36 16.36
N HIS A 181 0.34 -0.43 16.32
CA HIS A 181 0.15 -1.49 15.36
C HIS A 181 -1.18 -1.33 14.63
N ARG A 182 -1.19 -1.63 13.33
CA ARG A 182 -2.44 -1.73 12.57
C ARG A 182 -3.01 -3.14 12.65
N THR A 183 -4.34 -3.22 12.72
CA THR A 183 -5.06 -4.49 12.53
C THR A 183 -5.12 -4.93 11.07
N LEU A 184 -4.82 -4.01 10.14
CA LEU A 184 -4.83 -4.21 8.70
C LEU A 184 -3.43 -3.93 8.12
N MET A 185 -2.99 -4.77 7.20
CA MET A 185 -1.78 -4.59 6.41
C MET A 185 -2.09 -4.87 4.93
N MET A 186 -1.22 -4.44 4.02
CA MET A 186 -1.50 -4.55 2.59
C MET A 186 -1.45 -6.00 2.06
N GLY A 187 -0.58 -6.83 2.61
CA GLY A 187 -0.38 -8.22 2.19
C GLY A 187 -1.16 -9.26 3.00
N GLN A 188 -1.89 -8.87 4.05
CA GLN A 188 -2.63 -9.80 4.93
C GLN A 188 -3.93 -10.33 4.32
#